data_AF-A0A357MIS0-F1
#
_entry.id   AF-A0A357MIS0-F1
#
_cell.length_a   1.000
_cell.length_b   1.000
_cell.length_c   1.000
_cell.angle_alpha   90.00
_cell.angle_beta   90.00
_cell.angle_gamma   90.00
#
_symmetry.space_group_name_H-M   'P 1'
#
loop_
_entity.id
_entity.type
_entity.pdbx_description
1 polymer ?
#
loop_
_entity_poly.entity_id
_entity_poly.type
_entity_poly.pdbx_seq_one_letter_code
_entity_poly.pdbx_strand_id
1 'polypeptide(L)'
;MIGGALTTAFWPRPTMVDLGEVTRGPMMVTIDEEGRTRVAEAYILSTPVAGRLKRVQVDPGDPVVRGETVVAHMLPTNPAALDVRTREQALAAVQAAEAARRVARADLNAAIANRDLAETELDRAEQLAARQITSQAALDRAR
;
A
#
# COMPACT_ATOMS: atom_id res chain seq x y z
N MET A 1 19.63 -32.64 -98.68
CA MET A 1 18.72 -31.60 -98.12
C MET A 1 17.76 -32.18 -97.07
N ILE A 2 18.19 -33.13 -96.22
CA ILE A 2 17.35 -33.68 -95.13
C ILE A 2 17.98 -33.37 -93.76
N GLY A 3 19.31 -33.47 -93.64
CA GLY A 3 20.03 -33.11 -92.40
C GLY A 3 19.77 -31.68 -91.93
N GLY A 4 19.74 -30.71 -92.85
CA GLY A 4 19.45 -29.31 -92.52
C GLY A 4 18.01 -29.04 -92.03
N ALA A 5 17.04 -29.87 -92.42
CA ALA A 5 15.65 -29.75 -91.98
C ALA A 5 15.44 -30.36 -90.58
N LEU A 6 16.17 -31.43 -90.26
CA LEU A 6 16.13 -32.02 -88.92
C LEU A 6 16.81 -31.09 -87.90
N THR A 7 17.90 -30.42 -88.28
CA THR A 7 18.58 -29.48 -87.37
C THR A 7 17.71 -28.28 -86.99
N THR A 8 16.88 -27.76 -87.91
CA THR A 8 15.97 -26.63 -87.61
C THR A 8 14.71 -27.07 -86.85
N ALA A 9 14.18 -28.26 -87.12
CA ALA A 9 13.01 -28.79 -86.43
C ALA A 9 13.27 -29.12 -84.94
N PHE A 10 14.48 -29.57 -84.63
CA PHE A 10 14.91 -29.87 -83.26
C PHE A 10 15.66 -28.72 -82.59
N TRP A 11 15.71 -27.53 -83.20
CA TRP A 11 16.35 -26.37 -82.61
C TRP A 11 15.50 -25.84 -81.43
N PRO A 12 16.02 -25.82 -80.20
CA PRO A 12 15.24 -25.43 -79.03
C PRO A 12 14.80 -23.96 -79.15
N ARG A 13 13.49 -23.73 -78.97
CA ARG A 13 12.92 -22.38 -79.02
C ARG A 13 13.04 -21.72 -77.65
N PRO A 14 13.57 -20.49 -77.56
CA PRO A 14 13.66 -19.79 -76.29
C PRO A 14 12.24 -19.45 -75.79
N THR A 15 11.99 -19.76 -74.53
CA THR A 15 10.76 -19.40 -73.82
C THR A 15 11.00 -18.14 -73.01
N MET A 16 10.04 -17.21 -73.06
CA MET A 16 10.07 -15.99 -72.24
C MET A 16 9.95 -16.38 -70.77
N VAL A 17 10.92 -15.94 -69.97
CA VAL A 17 10.94 -16.11 -68.52
C VAL A 17 11.17 -14.75 -67.89
N ASP A 18 10.60 -14.56 -66.71
CA ASP A 18 10.79 -13.33 -65.95
C ASP A 18 12.09 -13.44 -65.15
N LEU A 19 13.02 -12.52 -65.41
CA LEU A 19 14.34 -12.49 -64.79
C LEU A 19 14.44 -11.23 -63.94
N GLY A 20 14.74 -11.41 -62.65
CA GLY A 20 15.02 -10.31 -61.72
C GLY A 20 16.45 -10.38 -61.21
N GLU A 21 17.10 -9.21 -61.07
CA GLU A 21 18.40 -9.11 -60.41
C GLU A 21 18.24 -9.20 -58.88
N VAL A 22 19.10 -10.01 -58.24
CA VAL A 22 19.05 -10.22 -56.79
C VAL A 22 20.21 -9.49 -56.11
N THR A 23 19.89 -8.61 -55.17
CA THR A 23 20.90 -7.89 -54.37
C THR A 23 20.84 -8.32 -52.91
N ARG A 24 21.99 -8.37 -52.24
CA ARG A 24 22.07 -8.62 -50.79
C ARG A 24 22.20 -7.31 -50.04
N GLY A 25 21.34 -7.10 -49.04
CA GLY A 25 21.34 -5.94 -48.17
C GLY A 25 20.67 -6.24 -46.83
N PRO A 26 20.78 -5.36 -45.84
CA PRO A 26 20.13 -5.54 -44.55
C PRO A 26 18.61 -5.53 -44.72
N MET A 27 17.95 -6.57 -44.20
CA MET A 27 16.50 -6.67 -44.16
C MET A 27 15.99 -6.05 -42.86
N MET A 28 15.05 -5.10 -42.97
CA MET A 28 14.39 -4.50 -41.82
C MET A 28 12.96 -5.04 -41.73
N VAL A 29 12.60 -5.57 -40.57
CA VAL A 29 11.24 -5.98 -40.24
C VAL A 29 10.76 -5.05 -39.14
N THR A 30 9.66 -4.35 -39.38
CA THR A 30 9.01 -3.48 -38.39
C THR A 30 7.82 -4.21 -37.77
N ILE A 31 7.53 -3.88 -36.52
CA ILE A 31 6.29 -4.28 -35.85
C ILE A 31 5.52 -2.99 -35.61
N ASP A 32 4.36 -2.87 -36.26
CA ASP A 32 3.49 -1.72 -36.11
C ASP A 32 2.48 -1.97 -34.98
N GLU A 33 2.56 -1.16 -33.92
CA GLU A 33 1.65 -1.22 -32.77
C GLU A 33 1.06 0.16 -32.47
N GLU A 34 -0.15 0.17 -31.90
CA GLU A 34 -0.83 1.40 -31.48
C GLU A 34 -0.35 1.81 -30.08
N GLY A 35 0.42 2.91 -30.01
CA GLY A 35 0.84 3.52 -28.74
C GLY A 35 -0.19 4.51 -28.21
N ARG A 36 -0.39 4.53 -26.88
CA ARG A 36 -1.14 5.60 -26.19
C ARG A 36 -0.25 6.29 -25.18
N THR A 37 -0.21 7.61 -25.22
CA THR A 37 0.47 8.43 -24.22
C THR A 37 -0.42 8.62 -22.99
N ARG A 38 0.16 8.51 -21.79
CA ARG A 38 -0.53 8.77 -20.52
C ARG A 38 0.26 9.78 -19.70
N VAL A 39 -0.46 10.60 -18.94
CA VAL A 39 0.13 11.48 -17.92
C VAL A 39 0.75 10.59 -16.82
N ALA A 40 2.02 10.83 -16.48
CA ALA A 40 2.74 10.02 -15.50
C ALA A 40 2.18 10.18 -14.07
N GLU A 41 1.84 11.40 -13.68
CA GLU A 41 1.44 11.74 -12.31
C GLU A 41 0.08 12.43 -12.29
N ALA A 42 -0.99 11.64 -12.39
CA ALA A 42 -2.36 12.14 -12.21
C ALA A 42 -2.79 11.93 -10.75
N TYR A 43 -3.24 13.01 -10.10
CA TYR A 43 -3.73 12.98 -8.73
C TYR A 43 -5.22 13.34 -8.66
N ILE A 44 -5.95 12.68 -7.76
CA ILE A 44 -7.34 13.00 -7.44
C ILE A 44 -7.36 13.73 -6.10
N LEU A 45 -7.92 14.94 -6.09
CA LEU A 45 -8.10 15.73 -4.88
C LEU A 45 -9.49 15.44 -4.29
N SER A 46 -9.54 15.07 -3.01
CA SER A 46 -10.79 14.78 -2.29
C SER A 46 -10.83 15.51 -0.95
N THR A 47 -12.02 15.64 -0.38
CA THR A 47 -12.28 16.39 0.85
C THR A 47 -12.73 15.44 1.95
N PRO A 48 -12.13 15.46 3.15
CA PRO A 48 -12.43 14.50 4.22
C PRO A 48 -13.77 14.79 4.93
N VAL A 49 -14.32 15.99 4.74
CA VAL A 49 -15.55 16.44 5.38
C VAL A 49 -16.60 16.78 4.35
N ALA A 50 -17.85 16.43 4.65
CA ALA A 50 -19.00 16.86 3.87
C ALA A 50 -19.20 18.37 4.05
N GLY A 51 -19.47 19.06 2.95
CA GLY A 51 -19.59 20.51 2.94
C GLY A 51 -20.08 21.01 1.59
N ARG A 52 -20.21 22.33 1.49
CA ARG A 52 -20.48 23.02 0.24
C ARG A 52 -19.20 23.54 -0.35
N LEU A 53 -18.92 23.16 -1.60
CA LEU A 53 -17.82 23.72 -2.36
C LEU A 53 -18.10 25.19 -2.68
N LYS A 54 -17.22 26.10 -2.27
CA LYS A 54 -17.25 27.49 -2.75
C LYS A 54 -16.85 27.51 -4.22
N ARG A 55 -17.21 28.58 -4.92
CA ARG A 55 -16.84 28.76 -6.33
C ARG A 55 -15.34 28.51 -6.52
N VAL A 56 -15.02 27.57 -7.41
CA VAL A 56 -13.65 27.28 -7.83
C VAL A 56 -13.17 28.43 -8.70
N GLN A 57 -11.96 28.92 -8.43
CA GLN A 57 -11.37 30.06 -9.13
C GLN A 57 -10.27 29.63 -10.12
N VAL A 58 -9.89 28.36 -10.11
CA VAL A 58 -8.85 27.79 -10.97
C VAL A 58 -9.51 27.16 -12.19
N ASP A 59 -8.98 27.44 -13.37
CA ASP A 59 -9.44 26.88 -14.63
C ASP A 59 -8.52 25.73 -15.11
N PRO A 60 -9.02 24.80 -15.94
CA PRO A 60 -8.20 23.73 -16.48
C PRO A 60 -7.01 24.26 -17.30
N GLY A 61 -5.80 23.85 -16.91
CA GLY A 61 -4.55 24.27 -17.56
C GLY A 61 -3.75 25.31 -16.77
N ASP A 62 -4.32 25.87 -15.70
CA ASP A 62 -3.61 26.79 -14.84
C ASP A 62 -2.45 26.10 -14.09
N PRO A 63 -1.28 26.76 -13.99
CA PRO A 63 -0.18 26.25 -13.19
C PRO A 63 -0.53 26.31 -11.70
N VAL A 64 -0.23 25.22 -10.97
CA VAL A 64 -0.45 25.13 -9.52
C VAL A 64 0.88 24.90 -8.79
N VAL A 65 1.08 25.61 -7.69
CA VAL A 65 2.27 25.52 -6.84
C VAL A 65 1.91 24.88 -5.51
N ARG A 66 2.69 23.87 -5.09
CA ARG A 66 2.49 23.15 -3.84
C ARG A 66 2.53 24.12 -2.65
N GLY A 67 1.49 24.08 -1.82
CA GLY A 67 1.42 24.84 -0.57
C GLY A 67 1.04 26.30 -0.73
N GLU A 68 0.89 26.79 -1.96
CA GLU A 68 0.53 28.17 -2.27
C GLU A 68 -0.82 28.24 -2.99
N THR A 69 -0.99 27.44 -4.06
CA THR A 69 -2.21 27.49 -4.86
C THR A 69 -3.34 26.72 -4.20
N VAL A 70 -4.43 27.41 -3.86
CA VAL A 70 -5.64 26.78 -3.35
C VAL A 70 -6.59 26.47 -4.50
N VAL A 71 -6.71 25.19 -4.85
CA VAL A 71 -7.57 24.73 -5.95
C VAL A 71 -9.05 24.85 -5.62
N ALA A 72 -9.43 24.65 -4.35
CA ALA A 72 -10.83 24.64 -3.93
C ALA A 72 -10.97 25.06 -2.45
N HIS A 73 -11.99 25.85 -2.16
CA HIS A 73 -12.38 26.18 -0.79
C HIS A 73 -13.68 25.48 -0.43
N MET A 74 -13.66 24.67 0.63
CA MET A 74 -14.85 24.01 1.17
C MET A 74 -15.39 24.82 2.34
N LEU A 75 -16.71 25.00 2.38
CA LEU A 75 -17.41 25.44 3.58
C LEU A 75 -18.04 24.20 4.23
N PRO A 76 -17.53 23.75 5.39
CA PRO A 76 -18.16 22.67 6.13
C PRO A 76 -19.62 23.00 6.37
N THR A 77 -20.51 22.05 6.12
CA THR A 77 -21.89 22.23 6.53
C THR A 77 -21.89 22.32 8.05
N ASN A 78 -22.57 23.34 8.60
CA ASN A 78 -22.76 23.43 10.04
C ASN A 78 -23.31 22.07 10.48
N PRO A 79 -22.69 21.35 11.45
CA PRO A 79 -23.30 20.14 11.97
C PRO A 79 -24.73 20.52 12.34
N ALA A 80 -25.71 19.78 11.81
CA ALA A 80 -27.12 20.05 12.10
C ALA A 80 -27.22 20.28 13.61
N ALA A 81 -27.87 21.36 14.03
CA ALA A 81 -27.81 21.96 15.37
C ALA A 81 -28.30 21.05 16.54
N LEU A 82 -28.26 19.73 16.38
CA LEU A 82 -28.75 18.66 17.24
C LEU A 82 -27.71 17.52 17.42
N ASP A 83 -26.42 17.82 17.25
CA ASP A 83 -25.34 16.84 17.50
C ASP A 83 -25.03 16.63 19.00
N VAL A 84 -25.89 17.11 19.90
CA VAL A 84 -25.76 16.89 21.35
C VAL A 84 -25.70 15.39 21.64
N ARG A 85 -26.52 14.57 20.97
CA ARG A 85 -26.53 13.12 21.20
C ARG A 85 -25.21 12.47 20.79
N THR A 86 -24.67 12.79 19.63
CA THR A 86 -23.39 12.22 19.15
C THR A 86 -22.24 12.71 20.01
N ARG A 87 -22.26 13.97 20.43
CA ARG A 87 -21.28 14.52 21.36
C ARG A 87 -21.33 13.82 22.71
N GLU A 88 -22.51 13.65 23.30
CA GLU A 88 -22.67 12.93 24.57
C GLU A 88 -22.28 11.45 24.42
N GLN A 89 -22.56 10.81 23.29
CA GLN A 89 -22.10 9.45 22.99
C GLN A 89 -20.58 9.37 22.88
N ALA A 90 -19.94 10.31 22.19
CA ALA A 90 -18.49 10.38 22.08
C ALA A 90 -17.84 10.64 23.46
N LEU A 91 -18.40 11.55 24.26
CA LEU A 91 -17.94 11.81 25.62
C LEU A 91 -18.10 10.56 26.52
N ALA A 92 -19.23 9.86 26.43
CA ALA A 92 -19.44 8.61 27.15
C ALA A 92 -18.42 7.54 26.76
N ALA A 93 -18.08 7.43 25.48
CA ALA A 93 -17.06 6.50 25.00
C ALA A 93 -15.66 6.85 25.55
N VAL A 94 -15.30 8.14 25.58
CA VAL A 94 -14.05 8.61 26.21
C VAL A 94 -14.03 8.28 27.70
N GLN A 95 -15.11 8.57 28.43
CA GLN A 95 -15.22 8.26 29.86
C GLN A 95 -15.10 6.77 30.15
N ALA A 96 -15.70 5.91 29.32
CA ALA A 96 -15.56 4.46 29.43
C ALA A 96 -14.11 4.00 29.19
N ALA A 97 -13.44 4.53 28.16
CA ALA A 97 -12.05 4.22 27.87
C ALA A 97 -11.10 4.68 29.01
N GLU A 98 -11.34 5.85 29.58
CA GLU A 98 -10.60 6.33 30.75
C GLU A 98 -10.82 5.47 31.98
N ALA A 99 -12.05 5.02 32.22
CA ALA A 99 -12.36 4.09 33.31
C ALA A 99 -11.63 2.75 33.13
N ALA A 100 -11.65 2.18 31.92
CA ALA A 100 -10.90 0.97 31.60
C ALA A 100 -9.39 1.14 31.83
N ARG A 101 -8.83 2.30 31.45
CA ARG A 101 -7.42 2.63 31.73
C ARG A 101 -7.12 2.68 33.22
N ARG A 102 -8.02 3.23 34.04
CA ARG A 102 -7.87 3.27 35.51
C ARG A 102 -7.87 1.87 36.11
N VAL A 103 -8.75 0.99 35.66
CA VAL A 103 -8.79 -0.43 36.10
C VAL A 103 -7.49 -1.13 35.73
N ALA A 104 -7.06 -1.06 34.47
CA ALA A 104 -5.81 -1.67 34.02
C ALA A 104 -4.59 -1.15 34.80
N ARG A 105 -4.59 0.12 35.21
CA ARG A 105 -3.52 0.69 36.05
C ARG A 105 -3.56 0.16 37.47
N ALA A 106 -4.74 -0.03 38.05
CA ALA A 106 -4.90 -0.63 39.37
C ALA A 106 -4.45 -2.10 39.38
N ASP A 107 -4.81 -2.86 38.35
CA ASP A 107 -4.38 -4.26 38.20
C ASP A 107 -2.87 -4.38 38.06
N LEU A 108 -2.24 -3.49 37.30
CA LEU A 108 -0.78 -3.41 37.19
C LEU A 108 -0.13 -3.15 38.55
N ASN A 109 -0.65 -2.20 39.33
CA ASN A 109 -0.11 -1.89 40.65
C ASN A 109 -0.27 -3.08 41.61
N ALA A 110 -1.40 -3.79 41.55
CA ALA A 110 -1.63 -4.99 42.36
C ALA A 110 -0.66 -6.13 41.97
N ALA A 111 -0.43 -6.34 40.66
CA ALA A 111 0.51 -7.33 40.17
C ALA A 111 1.95 -7.01 40.61
N ILE A 112 2.35 -5.73 40.61
CA ILE A 112 3.65 -5.28 41.12
C ILE A 112 3.77 -5.58 42.61
N ALA A 113 2.77 -5.21 43.42
CA ALA A 113 2.79 -5.47 44.86
C ALA A 113 2.87 -6.97 45.20
N ASN A 114 2.16 -7.81 44.44
CA ASN A 114 2.23 -9.27 44.61
C ASN A 114 3.60 -9.84 44.25
N ARG A 115 4.23 -9.32 43.18
CA ARG A 115 5.61 -9.69 42.82
C ARG A 115 6.58 -9.30 43.94
N ASP A 116 6.52 -8.07 44.43
CA ASP A 116 7.43 -7.57 45.46
C ASP A 116 7.28 -8.38 46.78
N LEU A 117 6.05 -8.78 47.11
CA LEU A 117 5.79 -9.68 48.24
C LEU A 117 6.40 -11.06 48.00
N ALA A 118 6.18 -11.66 46.83
CA ALA A 118 6.73 -12.97 46.48
C ALA A 118 8.27 -12.97 46.51
N GLU A 119 8.92 -11.92 46.00
CA GLU A 119 10.37 -11.74 46.07
C GLU A 119 10.85 -11.68 47.54
N THR A 120 10.15 -10.92 48.39
CA THR A 120 10.49 -10.83 49.82
C THR A 120 10.29 -12.17 50.55
N GLU A 121 9.26 -12.93 50.18
CA GLU A 121 9.00 -14.26 50.75
C GLU A 121 10.05 -15.28 50.31
N LEU A 122 10.49 -15.23 49.06
CA LEU A 122 11.58 -16.05 48.54
C LEU A 122 12.89 -15.74 49.26
N ASP A 123 13.28 -14.47 49.38
CA ASP A 123 14.50 -14.05 50.10
C ASP A 123 14.49 -14.55 51.55
N ARG A 124 13.34 -14.45 52.22
CA ARG A 124 13.17 -14.95 53.59
C ARG A 124 13.31 -16.47 53.65
N ALA A 125 12.71 -17.20 52.70
CA ALA A 125 12.80 -18.66 52.64
C ALA A 125 14.24 -19.12 52.39
N GLU A 126 14.98 -18.46 51.51
CA GLU A 126 16.39 -18.74 51.24
C GLU A 126 17.27 -18.54 52.47
N GLN A 127 17.09 -17.43 53.20
CA GLN A 127 17.84 -17.17 54.44
C GLN A 127 17.55 -18.20 55.54
N LEU A 128 16.30 -18.63 55.68
CA LEU A 128 15.91 -19.66 56.66
C LEU A 128 16.44 -21.05 56.27
N ALA A 129 16.46 -21.38 54.97
CA ALA A 129 16.99 -22.64 54.46
C ALA A 129 18.51 -22.72 54.64
N ALA A 130 19.24 -21.62 54.41
CA ALA A 130 20.67 -21.53 54.66
C ALA A 130 21.04 -21.80 56.13
N ARG A 131 20.15 -21.45 57.06
CA ARG A 131 20.28 -21.72 58.50
C ARG A 131 19.74 -23.08 58.93
N GLN A 132 19.28 -23.92 58.00
CA GLN A 132 18.63 -25.22 58.23
C GLN A 132 17.37 -25.17 59.12
N ILE A 133 16.69 -24.02 59.16
CA ILE A 133 15.49 -23.80 60.00
C ILE A 133 14.22 -24.25 59.26
N THR A 134 14.23 -24.32 57.93
CA THR A 134 13.08 -24.72 57.09
C THR A 134 13.42 -25.90 56.18
N SER A 135 12.40 -26.59 55.68
CA SER A 135 12.56 -27.74 54.78
C SER A 135 12.77 -27.31 53.32
N GLN A 136 13.48 -28.11 52.53
CA GLN A 136 13.68 -27.88 51.08
C GLN A 136 12.34 -27.73 50.33
N ALA A 137 11.32 -28.51 50.73
CA ALA A 137 9.98 -28.42 50.14
C ALA A 137 9.23 -27.10 50.43
N ALA A 138 9.64 -26.36 51.47
CA ALA A 138 9.12 -25.02 51.74
C ALA A 138 9.85 -23.94 50.93
N LEU A 139 11.15 -24.14 50.65
CA LEU A 139 11.94 -23.29 49.76
C LEU A 139 11.46 -23.40 48.31
N ASP A 140 11.24 -24.62 47.82
CA ASP A 140 10.80 -24.87 46.44
C ASP A 140 9.38 -24.35 46.16
N ARG A 141 8.57 -24.10 47.20
CA ARG A 141 7.23 -23.51 47.06
C ARG A 141 7.25 -21.98 46.96
N ALA A 142 8.35 -21.36 47.38
CA ALA A 142 8.57 -19.92 47.29
C ALA A 142 9.32 -19.53 46.00
N ARG A 143 9.88 -20.51 45.27
CA ARG A 143 10.49 -20.38 43.94
C ARG A 143 9.45 -20.54 42.84
#